data_AF-A0A5N5JJ42-F1
#
_entry.id   AF-A0A5N5JJ42-F1
#
_cell.length_a   1.000
_cell.length_b   1.000
_cell.length_c   1.000
_cell.angle_alpha   90.00
_cell.angle_beta   90.00
_cell.angle_gamma   90.00
#
_symmetry.space_group_name_H-M   'P 1'
#
loop_
_entity.id
_entity.type
_entity.pdbx_description
1 polymer ?
#
loop_
_entity_poly.entity_id
_entity_poly.type
_entity_poly.pdbx_seq_one_letter_code
_entity_poly.pdbx_strand_id
1 'polypeptide(L)'
;METVSLKRIKTNIPNPIGNLCSSFQNNSFPKSRLVFVNRLSSFTTYTSAFIMEWTRFLCCLALFVVCANAATIEILHKIEDLKSKKFGHEYPRHGLLLLHWLANHISISQSEDILLHFDPGRQDYGFHYYNSTNNTSTTLPYLDDSSDRVYYSLGSLSSKAVRTKLPPYVTQDYYNALEDPKRDLDRIVLRVQRSSPRQADKVYITQAVTNEQEADYDPDETFEISTRLLTQVQILKTPLDLLQTLESHVTGTQNSDDPRLVLSKEKLLNHLKYSDKHLQSIFEDPGVRWLLILAGYDLDNRYNIHKKTWFCSTDEPIQHDQISSDPETLCESHSTVKIEVKSTQDGYARIIWSGLPKNILKLNTTVVLFSSDTSTELQRFTELQGQASGSYDTYLALNHGIQPRLVTYSFAFEHGFIGLRYSIIWRGPQFDEANRVIPTKITGYNANLQLYTVYGYACARIYIKSSFTDWKKKFAGSWVSFYTNDQDPDHKYTHYQWVTNFKKVDDTKEYLIYDYVTVCSQKKTRRYRTADLSVVCPECQVLKWRGEDCFVVSFSSSS
;
A
#
# COMPACT_ATOMS: atom_id res chain seq x y z
N MET A 1 -5.89 -23.94 45.71
CA MET A 1 -7.02 -24.70 46.28
C MET A 1 -8.28 -24.13 45.66
N GLU A 2 -9.23 -25.01 45.34
CA GLU A 2 -10.50 -24.81 44.62
C GLU A 2 -10.44 -24.95 43.10
N THR A 3 -10.70 -26.19 42.70
CA THR A 3 -11.06 -26.70 41.39
C THR A 3 -12.57 -26.52 41.17
N VAL A 4 -12.98 -25.95 40.04
CA VAL A 4 -14.38 -25.95 39.58
C VAL A 4 -14.48 -26.70 38.25
N SER A 5 -15.34 -27.72 38.28
CA SER A 5 -15.59 -28.72 37.25
C SER A 5 -16.67 -28.27 36.28
N LEU A 6 -16.38 -28.29 34.98
CA LEU A 6 -17.36 -28.02 33.92
C LEU A 6 -18.09 -29.33 33.54
N LYS A 7 -19.37 -29.42 33.95
CA LYS A 7 -20.32 -30.45 33.55
C LYS A 7 -20.73 -30.27 32.08
N ARG A 8 -20.50 -31.33 31.31
CA ARG A 8 -20.91 -31.55 29.92
C ARG A 8 -22.42 -31.84 29.87
N ILE A 9 -23.21 -30.98 29.25
CA ILE A 9 -24.63 -31.26 28.96
C ILE A 9 -24.69 -31.97 27.59
N LYS A 10 -25.09 -33.25 27.62
CA LYS A 10 -25.53 -34.02 26.45
C LYS A 10 -27.04 -33.81 26.30
N THR A 11 -27.47 -33.34 25.14
CA THR A 11 -28.85 -33.51 24.67
C THR A 11 -28.86 -34.55 23.56
N ASN A 12 -29.74 -35.52 23.71
CA ASN A 12 -30.00 -36.64 22.81
C ASN A 12 -31.42 -36.47 22.24
N ILE A 13 -31.78 -37.38 21.33
CA ILE A 13 -33.12 -37.76 20.83
C ILE A 13 -33.57 -36.95 19.56
N PRO A 14 -34.38 -37.50 18.63
CA PRO A 14 -34.02 -38.46 17.58
C PRO A 14 -34.63 -38.11 16.18
N ASN A 15 -34.18 -38.77 15.12
CA ASN A 15 -34.90 -38.84 13.84
C ASN A 15 -36.05 -39.88 13.90
N PRO A 16 -37.15 -39.62 13.18
CA PRO A 16 -37.79 -40.70 12.44
C PRO A 16 -38.11 -40.34 10.98
N ILE A 17 -37.84 -41.33 10.14
CA ILE A 17 -38.29 -41.48 8.75
C ILE A 17 -39.82 -41.69 8.76
N GLY A 18 -40.54 -41.07 7.83
CA GLY A 18 -41.96 -41.31 7.62
C GLY A 18 -42.48 -40.71 6.31
N ASN A 19 -42.58 -41.56 5.28
CA ASN A 19 -43.24 -41.34 4.00
C ASN A 19 -44.68 -40.80 4.14
N LEU A 20 -45.15 -40.02 3.15
CA LEU A 20 -46.40 -40.32 2.43
C LEU A 20 -46.62 -39.34 1.25
N CYS A 21 -46.46 -39.88 0.04
CA CYS A 21 -47.06 -39.40 -1.20
C CYS A 21 -48.23 -40.33 -1.56
N SER A 22 -49.36 -39.74 -1.95
CA SER A 22 -50.47 -40.34 -2.72
C SER A 22 -51.33 -39.15 -3.17
N SER A 23 -51.83 -38.97 -4.40
CA SER A 23 -52.28 -39.86 -5.48
C SER A 23 -52.56 -38.93 -6.70
N PHE A 24 -52.47 -39.33 -7.99
CA PHE A 24 -53.51 -40.07 -8.72
C PHE A 24 -53.01 -40.45 -10.15
N GLN A 25 -53.23 -41.73 -10.52
CA GLN A 25 -53.70 -42.31 -11.81
C GLN A 25 -52.90 -42.19 -13.13
N ASN A 26 -52.87 -43.17 -14.06
CA ASN A 26 -53.31 -44.58 -14.11
C ASN A 26 -52.78 -45.27 -15.41
N ASN A 27 -52.91 -46.61 -15.44
CA ASN A 27 -52.94 -47.56 -16.58
C ASN A 27 -51.61 -48.01 -17.21
N SER A 28 -51.39 -49.26 -17.67
CA SER A 28 -51.76 -50.66 -17.37
C SER A 28 -51.25 -51.46 -18.58
N PHE A 29 -50.69 -52.68 -18.41
CA PHE A 29 -50.82 -53.87 -19.31
C PHE A 29 -49.87 -55.01 -18.84
N PRO A 30 -50.19 -56.32 -19.05
CA PRO A 30 -49.71 -57.43 -18.23
C PRO A 30 -48.69 -58.39 -18.87
N LYS A 31 -48.13 -59.25 -18.00
CA LYS A 31 -47.26 -60.44 -18.19
C LYS A 31 -47.88 -61.47 -19.18
N SER A 32 -47.13 -62.32 -19.89
CA SER A 32 -46.47 -63.54 -19.35
C SER A 32 -45.68 -64.35 -20.40
N ARG A 33 -44.53 -64.89 -19.95
CA ARG A 33 -43.76 -66.12 -20.31
C ARG A 33 -43.97 -66.86 -21.65
N LEU A 34 -42.84 -67.20 -22.30
CA LEU A 34 -42.51 -68.58 -22.68
C LEU A 34 -40.97 -68.77 -22.80
N VAL A 35 -40.47 -69.92 -22.36
CA VAL A 35 -39.08 -70.41 -22.51
C VAL A 35 -39.13 -71.63 -23.42
N PHE A 36 -38.24 -71.76 -24.41
CA PHE A 36 -37.40 -72.95 -24.71
C PHE A 36 -36.56 -72.74 -26.01
N VAL A 37 -35.28 -72.39 -25.82
CA VAL A 37 -34.06 -73.10 -26.27
C VAL A 37 -34.05 -73.79 -27.65
N ASN A 38 -33.21 -73.31 -28.60
CA ASN A 38 -31.90 -73.90 -29.02
C ASN A 38 -31.51 -73.59 -30.49
N ARG A 39 -30.37 -72.92 -30.71
CA ARG A 39 -29.19 -73.34 -31.53
C ARG A 39 -28.42 -72.15 -32.13
N LEU A 40 -27.18 -71.99 -31.63
CA LEU A 40 -25.90 -71.67 -32.30
C LEU A 40 -26.00 -71.08 -33.72
N SER A 41 -25.43 -69.91 -34.01
CA SER A 41 -23.99 -69.65 -33.92
C SER A 41 -23.70 -68.19 -34.35
N SER A 42 -22.50 -67.70 -34.02
CA SER A 42 -21.87 -66.45 -34.47
C SER A 42 -22.50 -65.12 -34.02
N PHE A 43 -22.10 -64.58 -32.87
CA PHE A 43 -22.03 -63.12 -32.62
C PHE A 43 -21.19 -62.84 -31.35
N THR A 44 -19.88 -63.09 -31.44
CA THR A 44 -18.89 -62.64 -30.44
C THR A 44 -17.87 -61.76 -31.13
N THR A 45 -18.27 -60.56 -31.56
CA THR A 45 -17.31 -59.53 -32.02
C THR A 45 -17.84 -58.10 -32.05
N TYR A 46 -19.08 -57.81 -31.59
CA TYR A 46 -19.65 -56.46 -31.70
C TYR A 46 -19.95 -55.74 -30.38
N THR A 47 -19.65 -56.34 -29.21
CA THR A 47 -19.95 -55.74 -27.90
C THR A 47 -18.73 -55.13 -27.20
N SER A 48 -17.49 -55.40 -27.64
CA SER A 48 -16.29 -54.80 -27.02
C SER A 48 -15.93 -53.42 -27.58
N ALA A 49 -16.25 -53.13 -28.84
CA ALA A 49 -15.91 -51.84 -29.46
C ALA A 49 -16.77 -50.68 -28.92
N PHE A 50 -18.07 -50.89 -28.76
CA PHE A 50 -19.00 -49.85 -28.28
C PHE A 50 -18.81 -49.50 -26.80
N ILE A 51 -18.49 -50.48 -25.94
CA ILE A 51 -18.22 -50.24 -24.52
C ILE A 51 -16.87 -49.51 -24.32
N MET A 52 -15.91 -49.76 -25.21
CA MET A 52 -14.58 -49.13 -25.17
C MET A 52 -14.60 -47.65 -25.61
N GLU A 53 -15.61 -47.23 -26.39
CA GLU A 53 -15.75 -45.85 -26.87
C GLU A 53 -16.44 -44.94 -25.84
N TRP A 54 -17.43 -45.48 -25.10
CA TRP A 54 -18.07 -44.78 -23.97
C TRP A 54 -17.16 -44.62 -22.76
N THR A 55 -16.31 -45.61 -22.47
CA THR A 55 -15.29 -45.50 -21.42
C THR A 55 -14.22 -44.48 -21.77
N ARG A 56 -13.83 -44.35 -23.05
CA ARG A 56 -12.94 -43.27 -23.52
C ARG A 56 -13.60 -41.90 -23.38
N PHE A 57 -14.87 -41.74 -23.73
CA PHE A 57 -15.59 -40.49 -23.54
C PHE A 57 -15.75 -40.11 -22.06
N LEU A 58 -16.08 -41.06 -21.18
CA LEU A 58 -16.15 -40.84 -19.73
C LEU A 58 -14.78 -40.55 -19.11
N CYS A 59 -13.72 -41.20 -19.57
CA CYS A 59 -12.34 -40.88 -19.17
C CYS A 59 -11.90 -39.52 -19.69
N CYS A 60 -12.28 -39.12 -20.91
CA CYS A 60 -12.00 -37.78 -21.45
C CYS A 60 -12.80 -36.72 -20.71
N LEU A 61 -14.07 -36.97 -20.36
CA LEU A 61 -14.89 -36.05 -19.57
C LEU A 61 -14.38 -35.94 -18.12
N ALA A 62 -13.95 -37.06 -17.53
CA ALA A 62 -13.28 -37.08 -16.24
C ALA A 62 -11.91 -36.38 -16.30
N LEU A 63 -11.13 -36.54 -17.37
CA LEU A 63 -9.88 -35.79 -17.61
C LEU A 63 -10.15 -34.30 -17.84
N PHE A 64 -11.21 -33.92 -18.55
CA PHE A 64 -11.64 -32.53 -18.70
C PHE A 64 -12.11 -31.91 -17.38
N VAL A 65 -12.82 -32.68 -16.54
CA VAL A 65 -13.25 -32.26 -15.19
C VAL A 65 -12.06 -32.22 -14.21
N VAL A 66 -11.07 -33.09 -14.36
CA VAL A 66 -9.83 -33.08 -13.55
C VAL A 66 -8.85 -31.98 -14.01
N CYS A 67 -8.83 -31.63 -15.30
CA CYS A 67 -8.05 -30.49 -15.83
C CYS A 67 -8.70 -29.12 -15.57
N ALA A 68 -9.99 -29.06 -15.21
CA ALA A 68 -10.68 -27.81 -14.91
C ALA A 68 -10.45 -27.27 -13.49
N ASN A 69 -9.70 -27.98 -12.63
CA ASN A 69 -9.47 -27.58 -11.24
C ASN A 69 -8.15 -26.84 -10.99
N ALA A 70 -7.47 -26.35 -12.02
CA ALA A 70 -6.54 -25.25 -11.82
C ALA A 70 -7.40 -23.99 -11.68
N ALA A 71 -7.65 -23.53 -10.44
CA ALA A 71 -8.36 -22.28 -10.19
C ALA A 71 -7.66 -21.15 -10.98
N THR A 72 -8.28 -20.72 -12.07
CA THR A 72 -7.77 -19.59 -12.85
C THR A 72 -8.06 -18.33 -12.07
N ILE A 73 -7.02 -17.63 -11.64
CA ILE A 73 -7.17 -16.33 -10.96
C ILE A 73 -7.92 -15.39 -11.90
N GLU A 74 -9.01 -14.80 -11.40
CA GLU A 74 -9.80 -13.82 -12.15
C GLU A 74 -8.95 -12.58 -12.45
N ILE A 75 -9.03 -12.11 -13.70
CA ILE A 75 -8.29 -10.93 -14.17
C ILE A 75 -9.25 -9.73 -14.18
N LEU A 76 -8.87 -8.65 -13.50
CA LEU A 76 -9.58 -7.37 -13.51
C LEU A 76 -9.04 -6.48 -14.62
N HIS A 77 -9.90 -6.12 -15.56
CA HIS A 77 -9.56 -5.44 -16.79
C HIS A 77 -9.75 -3.92 -16.71
N LYS A 78 -10.65 -3.44 -15.85
CA LYS A 78 -11.02 -2.03 -15.72
C LYS A 78 -11.28 -1.67 -14.26
N ILE A 79 -11.24 -0.37 -13.92
CA ILE A 79 -11.54 0.11 -12.57
C ILE A 79 -12.94 -0.30 -12.10
N GLU A 80 -13.90 -0.41 -13.02
CA GLU A 80 -15.26 -0.85 -12.70
C GLU A 80 -15.31 -2.27 -12.11
N ASP A 81 -14.40 -3.16 -12.50
CA ASP A 81 -14.34 -4.53 -12.00
C ASP A 81 -13.97 -4.58 -10.50
N LEU A 82 -13.40 -3.49 -9.97
CA LEU A 82 -13.12 -3.36 -8.54
C LEU A 82 -14.39 -3.20 -7.70
N LYS A 83 -15.49 -2.64 -8.24
CA LYS A 83 -16.69 -2.30 -7.46
C LYS A 83 -17.30 -3.44 -6.67
N SER A 84 -17.16 -4.67 -7.15
CA SER A 84 -17.69 -5.87 -6.51
C SER A 84 -16.68 -6.58 -5.60
N LYS A 85 -15.51 -6.01 -5.38
CA LYS A 85 -14.41 -6.63 -4.60
C LYS A 85 -14.30 -5.94 -3.24
N LYS A 86 -13.69 -6.62 -2.26
CA LYS A 86 -13.53 -6.04 -0.90
C LYS A 86 -12.28 -5.17 -0.75
N PHE A 87 -11.31 -5.32 -1.66
CA PHE A 87 -9.97 -4.74 -1.59
C PHE A 87 -9.99 -3.20 -1.50
N GLY A 88 -9.80 -2.65 -0.30
CA GLY A 88 -9.70 -1.21 -0.09
C GLY A 88 -11.00 -0.38 -0.22
N HIS A 89 -12.20 -0.98 -0.17
CA HIS A 89 -13.46 -0.28 -0.47
C HIS A 89 -14.09 0.51 0.69
N GLU A 90 -13.57 0.35 1.91
CA GLU A 90 -14.11 1.01 3.11
C GLU A 90 -12.98 1.44 4.04
N TYR A 91 -13.19 2.48 4.83
CA TYR A 91 -12.27 2.81 5.91
C TYR A 91 -12.24 1.65 6.93
N PRO A 92 -11.06 1.22 7.42
CA PRO A 92 -9.71 1.75 7.21
C PRO A 92 -8.85 0.95 6.22
N ARG A 93 -9.48 0.20 5.30
CA ARG A 93 -8.78 -0.58 4.27
C ARG A 93 -8.07 0.38 3.31
N HIS A 94 -6.82 0.06 2.96
CA HIS A 94 -5.92 0.94 2.20
C HIS A 94 -5.64 0.44 0.77
N GLY A 95 -6.24 -0.69 0.36
CA GLY A 95 -5.96 -1.35 -0.91
C GLY A 95 -6.06 -0.46 -2.15
N LEU A 96 -7.15 0.31 -2.30
CA LEU A 96 -7.31 1.23 -3.43
C LEU A 96 -6.25 2.35 -3.42
N LEU A 97 -5.85 2.82 -2.24
CA LEU A 97 -4.79 3.83 -2.07
C LEU A 97 -3.42 3.25 -2.47
N LEU A 98 -3.20 1.97 -2.16
CA LEU A 98 -2.00 1.22 -2.55
C LEU A 98 -1.97 0.94 -4.06
N LEU A 99 -3.11 0.64 -4.68
CA LEU A 99 -3.24 0.47 -6.13
C LEU A 99 -2.98 1.78 -6.88
N HIS A 100 -3.53 2.90 -6.39
CA HIS A 100 -3.21 4.23 -6.88
C HIS A 100 -1.70 4.51 -6.80
N TRP A 101 -1.11 4.21 -5.64
CA TRP A 101 0.32 4.36 -5.44
C TRP A 101 1.12 3.55 -6.46
N LEU A 102 0.86 2.25 -6.59
CA LEU A 102 1.58 1.36 -7.51
C LEU A 102 1.48 1.86 -8.95
N ALA A 103 0.25 2.12 -9.43
CA ALA A 103 0.02 2.53 -10.81
C ALA A 103 0.81 3.79 -11.18
N ASN A 104 1.02 4.71 -10.24
CA ASN A 104 1.79 5.94 -10.45
C ASN A 104 3.31 5.79 -10.25
N HIS A 105 3.82 4.60 -9.88
CA HIS A 105 5.24 4.31 -9.68
C HIS A 105 5.76 3.22 -10.64
N ILE A 106 5.06 3.03 -11.76
CA ILE A 106 5.42 2.11 -12.83
C ILE A 106 5.30 2.80 -14.20
N SER A 107 5.96 2.25 -15.20
CA SER A 107 5.72 2.54 -16.61
C SER A 107 5.26 1.27 -17.31
N ILE A 108 4.30 1.42 -18.23
CA ILE A 108 3.79 0.32 -19.04
C ILE A 108 4.20 0.61 -20.48
N SER A 109 4.88 -0.35 -21.13
CA SER A 109 5.29 -0.21 -22.52
C SER A 109 4.12 -0.43 -23.49
N GLN A 110 4.33 -0.16 -24.77
CA GLN A 110 3.37 -0.52 -25.83
C GLN A 110 3.16 -2.04 -25.95
N SER A 111 4.14 -2.84 -25.52
CA SER A 111 4.07 -4.30 -25.44
C SER A 111 3.49 -4.81 -24.12
N GLU A 112 2.91 -3.91 -23.30
CA GLU A 112 2.34 -4.21 -21.98
C GLU A 112 3.36 -4.71 -20.93
N ASP A 113 4.65 -4.45 -21.15
CA ASP A 113 5.69 -4.75 -20.16
C ASP A 113 5.63 -3.73 -19.01
N ILE A 114 5.65 -4.23 -17.76
CA ILE A 114 5.61 -3.39 -16.57
C ILE A 114 7.03 -3.14 -16.06
N LEU A 115 7.45 -1.87 -16.12
CA LEU A 115 8.73 -1.39 -15.58
C LEU A 115 8.49 -0.65 -14.26
N LEU A 116 9.04 -1.18 -13.16
CA LEU A 116 8.98 -0.58 -11.83
C LEU A 116 9.98 0.58 -11.70
N HIS A 117 9.58 1.66 -11.05
CA HIS A 117 10.49 2.78 -10.71
C HIS A 117 11.30 2.54 -9.43
N PHE A 118 11.13 1.36 -8.84
CA PHE A 118 11.76 0.90 -7.60
C PHE A 118 12.20 -0.56 -7.75
N ASP A 119 13.01 -1.04 -6.81
CA ASP A 119 13.49 -2.43 -6.76
C ASP A 119 12.90 -3.17 -5.52
N PRO A 120 11.95 -4.09 -5.72
CA PRO A 120 11.36 -4.84 -4.61
C PRO A 120 12.36 -5.82 -3.94
N GLY A 121 13.40 -6.28 -4.64
CA GLY A 121 14.47 -7.13 -4.07
C GLY A 121 15.40 -6.40 -3.11
N ARG A 122 15.48 -5.07 -3.22
CA ARG A 122 16.11 -4.20 -2.19
C ARG A 122 15.17 -3.84 -1.04
N GLN A 123 13.93 -4.33 -1.05
CA GLN A 123 12.89 -3.95 -0.10
C GLN A 123 12.56 -2.45 -0.14
N ASP A 124 12.63 -1.84 -1.33
CA ASP A 124 12.11 -0.48 -1.53
C ASP A 124 10.64 -0.45 -1.07
N TYR A 125 10.21 0.64 -0.41
CA TYR A 125 8.87 0.77 0.19
C TYR A 125 8.44 -0.31 1.20
N GLY A 126 9.35 -1.22 1.59
CA GLY A 126 9.03 -2.33 2.48
C GLY A 126 8.47 -3.57 1.77
N PHE A 127 8.65 -3.67 0.43
CA PHE A 127 8.44 -4.94 -0.26
C PHE A 127 9.23 -6.06 0.42
N HIS A 128 8.62 -7.23 0.56
CA HIS A 128 9.27 -8.40 1.12
C HIS A 128 9.03 -9.61 0.22
N TYR A 129 9.99 -10.54 0.23
CA TYR A 129 9.89 -11.79 -0.52
C TYR A 129 8.68 -12.58 -0.01
N TYR A 130 7.80 -12.99 -0.93
CA TYR A 130 6.66 -13.87 -0.63
C TYR A 130 6.97 -15.27 -1.14
N ASN A 131 6.91 -16.25 -0.24
CA ASN A 131 7.15 -17.64 -0.59
C ASN A 131 5.82 -18.37 -0.83
N SER A 132 5.50 -18.65 -2.09
CA SER A 132 4.26 -19.33 -2.46
C SER A 132 4.29 -20.85 -2.25
N THR A 133 5.35 -21.41 -1.64
CA THR A 133 5.60 -22.86 -1.59
C THR A 133 5.05 -23.59 -0.37
N ASN A 134 4.34 -22.90 0.54
CA ASN A 134 3.80 -23.57 1.72
C ASN A 134 2.55 -24.38 1.34
N ASN A 135 2.74 -25.70 1.40
CA ASN A 135 1.87 -26.74 0.86
C ASN A 135 0.58 -26.88 1.65
N THR A 136 -0.52 -26.33 1.13
CA THR A 136 -1.88 -26.96 1.17
C THR A 136 -2.88 -26.23 0.27
N SER A 137 -2.67 -24.95 -0.06
CA SER A 137 -3.46 -24.19 -1.05
C SER A 137 -2.60 -23.05 -1.59
N THR A 138 -2.05 -23.18 -2.80
CA THR A 138 -1.24 -22.09 -3.39
C THR A 138 -2.17 -20.98 -3.87
N THR A 139 -2.30 -19.89 -3.11
CA THR A 139 -3.11 -18.72 -3.47
C THR A 139 -2.62 -18.04 -4.76
N LEU A 140 -1.32 -18.09 -5.03
CA LEU A 140 -0.71 -17.61 -6.27
C LEU A 140 -0.15 -18.77 -7.10
N PRO A 141 0.04 -18.58 -8.42
CA PRO A 141 0.58 -19.63 -9.27
C PRO A 141 1.95 -20.07 -8.79
N TYR A 142 2.13 -21.39 -8.62
CA TYR A 142 3.40 -21.97 -8.18
C TYR A 142 4.56 -21.56 -9.10
N LEU A 143 5.67 -21.16 -8.48
CA LEU A 143 6.94 -20.90 -9.16
C LEU A 143 7.91 -22.01 -8.76
N ASP A 144 8.41 -22.73 -9.76
CA ASP A 144 9.50 -23.69 -9.55
C ASP A 144 10.76 -22.97 -9.07
N ASP A 145 11.58 -23.62 -8.25
CA ASP A 145 12.85 -23.10 -7.74
C ASP A 145 13.83 -22.76 -8.87
N SER A 146 13.69 -23.43 -10.02
CA SER A 146 14.47 -23.14 -11.24
C SER A 146 14.01 -21.89 -11.99
N SER A 147 12.84 -21.33 -11.65
CA SER A 147 12.27 -20.14 -12.30
C SER A 147 13.10 -18.89 -12.02
N ASP A 148 13.30 -18.06 -13.04
CA ASP A 148 13.79 -16.68 -12.87
C ASP A 148 12.69 -15.74 -12.33
N ARG A 149 11.53 -16.25 -11.92
CA ARG A 149 10.46 -15.45 -11.34
C ARG A 149 10.41 -15.56 -9.83
N VAL A 150 10.05 -14.47 -9.17
CA VAL A 150 9.84 -14.41 -7.71
C VAL A 150 8.67 -13.49 -7.39
N TYR A 151 8.03 -13.72 -6.25
CA TYR A 151 6.96 -12.85 -5.74
C TYR A 151 7.49 -11.92 -4.64
N TYR A 152 7.06 -10.67 -4.70
CA TYR A 152 7.24 -9.69 -3.63
C TYR A 152 5.91 -9.08 -3.23
N SER A 153 5.66 -8.98 -1.93
CA SER A 153 4.42 -8.45 -1.38
C SER A 153 4.63 -7.11 -0.67
N LEU A 154 3.60 -6.26 -0.74
CA LEU A 154 3.53 -4.94 -0.12
C LEU A 154 2.12 -4.73 0.47
N GLY A 155 2.02 -3.88 1.50
CA GLY A 155 0.74 -3.46 2.08
C GLY A 155 0.58 -3.87 3.54
N SER A 156 1.51 -4.64 4.11
CA SER A 156 1.50 -4.91 5.55
C SER A 156 1.93 -3.66 6.34
N LEU A 157 0.96 -2.81 6.67
CA LEU A 157 1.11 -1.58 7.44
C LEU A 157 1.38 -1.81 8.93
N SER A 158 1.29 -3.04 9.44
CA SER A 158 1.86 -3.38 10.75
C SER A 158 3.39 -3.39 10.71
N SER A 159 4.00 -3.71 9.57
CA SER A 159 5.45 -3.64 9.38
C SER A 159 5.93 -2.20 9.37
N LYS A 160 6.85 -1.88 10.31
CA LYS A 160 7.50 -0.57 10.37
C LYS A 160 8.19 -0.19 9.06
N ALA A 161 8.85 -1.15 8.43
CA ALA A 161 9.58 -0.92 7.18
C ALA A 161 8.67 -0.50 6.01
N VAL A 162 7.40 -0.93 6.02
CA VAL A 162 6.40 -0.56 5.02
C VAL A 162 5.80 0.81 5.35
N ARG A 163 5.24 0.95 6.56
CA ARG A 163 4.47 2.14 6.93
C ARG A 163 5.28 3.43 7.03
N THR A 164 6.59 3.37 7.30
CA THR A 164 7.43 4.57 7.27
C THR A 164 7.73 5.03 5.85
N LYS A 165 7.91 4.09 4.91
CA LYS A 165 8.35 4.36 3.53
C LYS A 165 7.19 4.69 2.57
N LEU A 166 5.98 4.17 2.81
CA LEU A 166 4.81 4.52 2.00
C LEU A 166 4.32 5.96 2.26
N PRO A 167 3.68 6.60 1.28
CA PRO A 167 3.21 7.97 1.42
C PRO A 167 2.08 8.08 2.46
N PRO A 168 1.94 9.23 3.15
CA PRO A 168 0.95 9.40 4.21
C PRO A 168 -0.49 9.09 3.77
N TYR A 169 -0.89 9.42 2.54
CA TYR A 169 -2.25 9.15 2.08
C TYR A 169 -2.60 7.65 2.05
N VAL A 170 -1.60 6.74 2.05
CA VAL A 170 -1.82 5.29 2.15
C VAL A 170 -1.84 4.81 3.61
N THR A 171 -1.08 5.46 4.49
CA THR A 171 -0.81 4.98 5.86
C THR A 171 -1.60 5.71 6.95
N GLN A 172 -2.21 6.85 6.63
CA GLN A 172 -2.89 7.72 7.58
C GLN A 172 -4.05 7.03 8.30
N ASP A 173 -4.85 6.26 7.57
CA ASP A 173 -6.01 5.57 8.13
C ASP A 173 -5.59 4.40 9.04
N TYR A 174 -4.48 3.73 8.75
CA TYR A 174 -3.89 2.73 9.64
C TYR A 174 -3.55 3.30 11.02
N TYR A 175 -3.00 4.52 11.07
CA TYR A 175 -2.68 5.18 12.33
C TYR A 175 -3.92 5.59 13.10
N ASN A 176 -4.94 6.10 12.41
CA ASN A 176 -6.15 6.64 13.03
C ASN A 176 -7.21 5.57 13.37
N ALA A 177 -7.02 4.32 12.94
CA ALA A 177 -7.95 3.21 13.17
C ALA A 177 -7.39 2.12 14.10
N LEU A 178 -6.63 2.46 15.14
CA LEU A 178 -5.86 1.48 15.94
C LEU A 178 -6.62 0.23 16.41
N GLU A 179 -7.91 0.37 16.72
CA GLU A 179 -8.76 -0.68 17.26
C GLU A 179 -9.48 -1.51 16.17
N ASP A 180 -9.36 -1.11 14.91
CA ASP A 180 -10.01 -1.79 13.79
C ASP A 180 -9.08 -2.88 13.20
N PRO A 181 -9.49 -4.16 13.21
CA PRO A 181 -8.67 -5.24 12.65
C PRO A 181 -8.52 -5.16 11.12
N LYS A 182 -9.39 -4.44 10.41
CA LYS A 182 -9.37 -4.34 8.94
C LYS A 182 -8.27 -3.44 8.40
N ARG A 183 -7.62 -2.64 9.25
CA ARG A 183 -6.65 -1.59 8.87
C ARG A 183 -5.37 -2.09 8.20
N ASP A 184 -5.12 -3.41 8.25
CA ASP A 184 -3.92 -4.03 7.70
C ASP A 184 -4.21 -5.27 6.85
N LEU A 185 -5.36 -5.31 6.17
CA LEU A 185 -5.73 -6.49 5.36
C LEU A 185 -5.13 -6.47 3.94
N ASP A 186 -5.12 -5.32 3.28
CA ASP A 186 -4.87 -5.26 1.83
C ASP A 186 -3.41 -5.51 1.46
N ARG A 187 -3.18 -6.28 0.39
CA ARG A 187 -1.86 -6.61 -0.14
C ARG A 187 -1.81 -6.45 -1.65
N ILE A 188 -0.69 -5.95 -2.15
CA ILE A 188 -0.30 -6.04 -3.57
C ILE A 188 0.87 -7.01 -3.66
N VAL A 189 0.79 -7.94 -4.61
CA VAL A 189 1.88 -8.88 -4.91
C VAL A 189 2.36 -8.67 -6.34
N LEU A 190 3.67 -8.50 -6.49
CA LEU A 190 4.33 -8.38 -7.79
C LEU A 190 5.05 -9.68 -8.11
N ARG A 191 4.88 -10.18 -9.33
CA ARG A 191 5.79 -11.19 -9.91
C ARG A 191 6.82 -10.48 -10.75
N VAL A 192 8.09 -10.67 -10.42
CA VAL A 192 9.22 -10.01 -11.08
C VAL A 192 10.29 -11.01 -11.53
N GLN A 193 11.15 -10.59 -12.45
CA GLN A 193 12.34 -11.36 -12.84
C GLN A 193 13.44 -11.20 -11.78
N ARG A 194 14.04 -12.30 -11.30
CA ARG A 194 15.15 -12.26 -10.33
C ARG A 194 16.39 -11.65 -10.97
N SER A 195 16.65 -11.94 -12.23
CA SER A 195 17.70 -11.32 -13.03
C SER A 195 17.51 -9.80 -13.19
N SER A 196 16.25 -9.36 -13.35
CA SER A 196 15.84 -7.96 -13.52
C SER A 196 14.67 -7.58 -12.57
N PRO A 197 14.94 -7.31 -11.28
CA PRO A 197 13.90 -7.12 -10.25
C PRO A 197 12.95 -5.94 -10.49
N ARG A 198 13.33 -5.04 -11.42
CA ARG A 198 12.50 -3.90 -11.83
C ARG A 198 11.52 -4.24 -12.96
N GLN A 199 11.56 -5.44 -13.51
CA GLN A 199 10.64 -5.88 -14.55
C GLN A 199 9.62 -6.83 -13.97
N ALA A 200 8.37 -6.35 -13.86
CA ALA A 200 7.24 -7.15 -13.43
C ALA A 200 6.50 -7.71 -14.65
N ASP A 201 5.99 -8.93 -14.55
CA ASP A 201 5.11 -9.52 -15.55
C ASP A 201 3.68 -9.73 -15.05
N LYS A 202 3.47 -9.76 -13.72
CA LYS A 202 2.15 -9.88 -13.12
C LYS A 202 2.02 -9.01 -11.88
N VAL A 203 0.81 -8.48 -11.68
CA VAL A 203 0.39 -7.74 -10.50
C VAL A 203 -0.86 -8.40 -9.95
N TYR A 204 -0.87 -8.70 -8.66
CA TYR A 204 -2.01 -9.26 -7.96
C TYR A 204 -2.45 -8.32 -6.84
N ILE A 205 -3.74 -8.25 -6.59
CA ILE A 205 -4.31 -7.70 -5.36
C ILE A 205 -4.87 -8.85 -4.53
N THR A 206 -4.73 -8.76 -3.20
CA THR A 206 -5.23 -9.77 -2.29
C THR A 206 -5.43 -9.21 -0.89
N GLN A 207 -5.89 -10.04 0.05
CA GLN A 207 -5.94 -9.73 1.47
C GLN A 207 -5.22 -10.78 2.32
N ALA A 208 -4.68 -10.36 3.44
CA ALA A 208 -4.05 -11.24 4.43
C ALA A 208 -5.10 -12.08 5.18
N VAL A 209 -4.75 -13.34 5.46
CA VAL A 209 -5.52 -14.22 6.35
C VAL A 209 -5.10 -13.93 7.80
N THR A 210 -6.04 -13.65 8.69
CA THR A 210 -5.76 -13.13 10.05
C THR A 210 -5.26 -14.16 11.06
N ASN A 211 -5.18 -15.45 10.73
CA ASN A 211 -5.11 -16.53 11.72
C ASN A 211 -3.85 -17.39 11.69
N GLU A 212 -2.87 -17.14 10.82
CA GLU A 212 -1.70 -18.01 10.68
C GLU A 212 -0.38 -17.28 10.96
N GLN A 213 0.59 -18.02 11.51
CA GLN A 213 1.93 -17.52 11.85
C GLN A 213 2.77 -17.19 10.61
N GLU A 214 2.27 -17.52 9.42
CA GLU A 214 2.84 -17.17 8.12
C GLU A 214 1.85 -16.30 7.35
N ALA A 215 2.37 -15.30 6.62
CA ALA A 215 1.57 -14.34 5.87
C ALA A 215 0.96 -15.00 4.63
N ASP A 216 -0.10 -15.78 4.81
CA ASP A 216 -0.86 -16.32 3.68
C ASP A 216 -1.97 -15.37 3.22
N TYR A 217 -2.42 -15.59 1.99
CA TYR A 217 -3.38 -14.75 1.30
C TYR A 217 -4.67 -15.51 1.01
N ASP A 218 -5.77 -14.77 1.05
CA ASP A 218 -7.08 -15.32 0.79
C ASP A 218 -7.27 -15.61 -0.72
N PRO A 219 -7.37 -16.87 -1.15
CA PRO A 219 -7.51 -17.21 -2.56
C PRO A 219 -8.82 -16.70 -3.18
N ASP A 220 -9.89 -16.58 -2.38
CA ASP A 220 -11.20 -16.10 -2.87
C ASP A 220 -11.22 -14.58 -3.08
N GLU A 221 -10.25 -13.87 -2.49
CA GLU A 221 -10.08 -12.43 -2.61
C GLU A 221 -8.77 -12.07 -3.33
N THR A 222 -8.23 -13.00 -4.12
CA THR A 222 -7.03 -12.79 -4.93
C THR A 222 -7.37 -12.62 -6.40
N PHE A 223 -6.92 -11.50 -6.97
CA PHE A 223 -7.22 -11.13 -8.35
C PHE A 223 -5.95 -10.66 -9.07
N GLU A 224 -5.83 -10.99 -10.35
CA GLU A 224 -4.80 -10.44 -11.22
C GLU A 224 -5.26 -9.07 -11.77
N ILE A 225 -4.37 -8.09 -11.74
CA ILE A 225 -4.64 -6.75 -12.30
C ILE A 225 -4.03 -6.65 -13.69
N SER A 226 -4.85 -6.34 -14.68
CA SER A 226 -4.38 -6.06 -16.04
C SER A 226 -3.63 -4.72 -16.14
N THR A 227 -2.75 -4.63 -17.14
CA THR A 227 -2.08 -3.39 -17.56
C THR A 227 -3.07 -2.30 -17.98
N ARG A 228 -4.19 -2.67 -18.57
CA ARG A 228 -5.28 -1.74 -18.92
C ARG A 228 -5.84 -1.05 -17.68
N LEU A 229 -6.16 -1.80 -16.63
CA LEU A 229 -6.65 -1.23 -15.37
C LEU A 229 -5.61 -0.27 -14.76
N LEU A 230 -4.34 -0.67 -14.70
CA LEU A 230 -3.25 0.20 -14.20
C LEU A 230 -3.14 1.49 -15.01
N THR A 231 -3.28 1.41 -16.34
CA THR A 231 -3.29 2.58 -17.22
C THR A 231 -4.48 3.50 -16.94
N GLN A 232 -5.68 2.94 -16.70
CA GLN A 232 -6.83 3.74 -16.30
C GLN A 232 -6.57 4.52 -15.01
N VAL A 233 -5.93 3.90 -14.02
CA VAL A 233 -5.57 4.56 -12.76
C VAL A 233 -4.56 5.69 -13.00
N GLN A 234 -3.58 5.50 -13.88
CA GLN A 234 -2.62 6.54 -14.27
C GLN A 234 -3.29 7.76 -14.93
N ILE A 235 -4.30 7.54 -15.79
CA ILE A 235 -5.04 8.61 -16.46
C ILE A 235 -5.72 9.55 -15.45
N LEU A 236 -6.17 9.04 -14.29
CA LEU A 236 -6.88 9.84 -13.29
C LEU A 236 -6.05 10.98 -12.68
N LYS A 237 -4.72 10.90 -12.76
CA LYS A 237 -3.81 11.98 -12.35
C LYS A 237 -3.90 13.20 -13.27
N THR A 238 -4.29 13.00 -14.53
CA THR A 238 -4.46 14.10 -15.48
C THR A 238 -5.77 14.82 -15.21
N PRO A 239 -5.78 16.17 -15.18
CA PRO A 239 -7.01 16.94 -15.06
C PRO A 239 -8.02 16.54 -16.15
N LEU A 240 -9.29 16.41 -15.77
CA LEU A 240 -10.36 16.13 -16.72
C LEU A 240 -10.67 17.39 -17.53
N ASP A 241 -10.64 17.29 -18.86
CA ASP A 241 -11.19 18.34 -19.72
C ASP A 241 -12.72 18.26 -19.71
N LEU A 242 -13.34 19.11 -18.90
CA LEU A 242 -14.78 19.13 -18.71
C LEU A 242 -15.55 19.48 -19.98
N LEU A 243 -15.03 20.36 -20.83
CA LEU A 243 -15.70 20.75 -22.07
C LEU A 243 -15.71 19.57 -23.04
N GLN A 244 -14.55 18.97 -23.27
CA GLN A 244 -14.44 17.79 -24.13
C GLN A 244 -15.29 16.61 -23.61
N THR A 245 -15.33 16.42 -22.30
CA THR A 245 -16.14 15.36 -21.66
C THR A 245 -17.64 15.60 -21.85
N LEU A 246 -18.12 16.84 -21.69
CA LEU A 246 -19.53 17.16 -21.89
C LEU A 246 -19.91 17.07 -23.37
N GLU A 247 -19.02 17.47 -24.28
CA GLU A 247 -19.21 17.31 -25.73
C GLU A 247 -19.29 15.84 -26.13
N SER A 248 -18.41 14.96 -25.61
CA SER A 248 -18.45 13.52 -25.91
C SER A 248 -19.75 12.85 -25.48
N HIS A 249 -20.37 13.33 -24.40
CA HIS A 249 -21.70 12.88 -23.97
C HIS A 249 -22.82 13.31 -24.93
N VAL A 250 -22.66 14.44 -25.62
CA VAL A 250 -23.63 14.94 -26.61
C VAL A 250 -23.45 14.23 -27.96
N THR A 251 -22.20 13.96 -28.36
CA THR A 251 -21.86 13.38 -29.67
C THR A 251 -21.82 11.85 -29.68
N GLY A 252 -21.80 11.19 -28.51
CA GLY A 252 -21.82 9.73 -28.38
C GLY A 252 -20.50 9.03 -28.71
N THR A 253 -19.40 9.77 -28.88
CA THR A 253 -18.07 9.20 -29.15
C THR A 253 -17.39 8.76 -27.85
N GLN A 254 -17.40 7.44 -27.57
CA GLN A 254 -16.87 6.84 -26.33
C GLN A 254 -15.75 5.81 -26.62
N ASN A 255 -14.75 6.19 -27.42
CA ASN A 255 -13.57 5.35 -27.71
C ASN A 255 -12.33 5.78 -26.91
N SER A 256 -12.51 6.13 -25.63
CA SER A 256 -11.40 6.49 -24.74
C SER A 256 -11.21 5.43 -23.66
N ASP A 257 -9.97 5.16 -23.29
CA ASP A 257 -9.65 4.34 -22.11
C ASP A 257 -9.81 5.11 -20.80
N ASP A 258 -10.10 6.42 -20.84
CA ASP A 258 -10.42 7.22 -19.65
C ASP A 258 -11.74 6.75 -19.01
N PRO A 259 -11.70 6.17 -17.81
CA PRO A 259 -12.89 5.62 -17.15
C PRO A 259 -13.90 6.70 -16.74
N ARG A 260 -13.52 7.98 -16.71
CA ARG A 260 -14.40 9.10 -16.33
C ARG A 260 -15.44 9.40 -17.42
N LEU A 261 -15.12 9.12 -18.69
CA LEU A 261 -16.01 9.43 -19.82
C LEU A 261 -17.21 8.47 -19.91
N VAL A 262 -17.12 7.31 -19.26
CA VAL A 262 -18.19 6.29 -19.20
C VAL A 262 -19.28 6.63 -18.18
N LEU A 263 -19.04 7.61 -17.29
CA LEU A 263 -20.02 8.03 -16.30
C LEU A 263 -21.27 8.60 -16.98
N SER A 264 -22.45 8.45 -16.35
CA SER A 264 -23.61 9.21 -16.80
C SER A 264 -23.44 10.70 -16.42
N LYS A 265 -24.11 11.59 -17.16
CA LYS A 265 -24.14 13.04 -16.85
C LYS A 265 -24.51 13.33 -15.39
N GLU A 266 -25.45 12.57 -14.84
CA GLU A 266 -25.87 12.68 -13.44
C GLU A 266 -24.75 12.27 -12.47
N LYS A 267 -24.10 11.12 -12.70
CA LYS A 267 -22.99 10.65 -11.87
C LYS A 267 -21.80 11.60 -11.91
N LEU A 268 -21.48 12.13 -13.09
CA LEU A 268 -20.43 13.13 -13.27
C LEU A 268 -20.75 14.41 -12.49
N LEU A 269 -21.98 14.92 -12.61
CA LEU A 269 -22.40 16.13 -11.89
C LEU A 269 -22.42 15.92 -10.38
N ASN A 270 -22.88 14.75 -9.91
CA ASN A 270 -22.84 14.38 -8.50
C ASN A 270 -21.41 14.35 -7.96
N HIS A 271 -20.47 13.78 -8.72
CA HIS A 271 -19.06 13.80 -8.35
C HIS A 271 -18.54 15.23 -8.21
N LEU A 272 -18.73 16.07 -9.24
CA LEU A 272 -18.18 17.43 -9.28
C LEU A 272 -18.77 18.36 -8.20
N LYS A 273 -20.04 18.14 -7.81
CA LYS A 273 -20.70 18.98 -6.80
C LYS A 273 -20.54 18.48 -5.37
N TYR A 274 -20.54 17.16 -5.16
CA TYR A 274 -20.69 16.57 -3.84
C TYR A 274 -19.49 15.70 -3.45
N SER A 275 -19.23 14.62 -4.19
CA SER A 275 -18.20 13.65 -3.81
C SER A 275 -16.81 14.28 -3.76
N ASP A 276 -16.47 15.14 -4.72
CA ASP A 276 -15.16 15.78 -4.76
C ASP A 276 -14.98 16.77 -3.59
N LYS A 277 -16.03 17.56 -3.28
CA LYS A 277 -16.06 18.49 -2.13
C LYS A 277 -15.76 17.74 -0.82
N HIS A 278 -16.41 16.58 -0.62
CA HIS A 278 -16.22 15.76 0.58
C HIS A 278 -14.83 15.15 0.69
N LEU A 279 -14.27 14.69 -0.43
CA LEU A 279 -12.97 14.04 -0.42
C LEU A 279 -11.81 15.03 -0.40
N GLN A 280 -11.97 16.26 -0.88
CA GLN A 280 -10.88 17.24 -0.94
C GLN A 280 -10.27 17.54 0.43
N SER A 281 -11.08 17.56 1.50
CA SER A 281 -10.59 17.75 2.88
C SER A 281 -9.81 16.54 3.42
N ILE A 282 -9.93 15.39 2.76
CA ILE A 282 -9.36 14.09 3.18
C ILE A 282 -8.15 13.71 2.33
N PHE A 283 -8.25 13.83 1.01
CA PHE A 283 -7.27 13.43 0.02
C PHE A 283 -6.94 14.60 -0.90
N GLU A 284 -5.68 15.01 -0.88
CA GLU A 284 -5.17 16.12 -1.71
C GLU A 284 -5.13 15.76 -3.20
N ASP A 285 -4.77 14.51 -3.52
CA ASP A 285 -4.58 14.04 -4.90
C ASP A 285 -5.94 13.79 -5.61
N PRO A 286 -6.26 14.51 -6.70
CA PRO A 286 -7.48 14.28 -7.47
C PRO A 286 -7.57 12.87 -8.08
N GLY A 287 -6.44 12.25 -8.42
CA GLY A 287 -6.39 10.88 -8.95
C GLY A 287 -6.88 9.85 -7.92
N VAL A 288 -6.50 10.03 -6.65
CA VAL A 288 -7.03 9.22 -5.54
C VAL A 288 -8.54 9.40 -5.43
N ARG A 289 -9.02 10.65 -5.43
CA ARG A 289 -10.45 10.95 -5.30
C ARG A 289 -11.26 10.29 -6.41
N TRP A 290 -10.83 10.44 -7.66
CA TRP A 290 -11.46 9.77 -8.80
C TRP A 290 -11.45 8.25 -8.68
N LEU A 291 -10.32 7.65 -8.26
CA LEU A 291 -10.22 6.19 -8.12
C LEU A 291 -11.24 5.68 -7.11
N LEU A 292 -11.33 6.31 -5.94
CA LEU A 292 -12.27 5.91 -4.88
C LEU A 292 -13.71 5.95 -5.39
N ILE A 293 -14.10 7.01 -6.12
CA ILE A 293 -15.45 7.12 -6.69
C ILE A 293 -15.72 6.06 -7.76
N LEU A 294 -14.79 5.89 -8.70
CA LEU A 294 -14.97 4.96 -9.82
C LEU A 294 -14.95 3.49 -9.37
N ALA A 295 -14.16 3.18 -8.35
CA ALA A 295 -14.14 1.86 -7.71
C ALA A 295 -15.35 1.67 -6.77
N GLY A 296 -16.18 2.66 -6.47
CA GLY A 296 -17.33 2.47 -5.58
C GLY A 296 -16.94 2.31 -4.11
N TYR A 297 -15.99 3.12 -3.65
CA TYR A 297 -15.62 3.26 -2.24
C TYR A 297 -16.77 3.86 -1.40
N ASP A 298 -16.86 3.51 -0.13
CA ASP A 298 -17.86 4.05 0.81
C ASP A 298 -17.53 5.49 1.25
N LEU A 299 -17.89 6.44 0.39
CA LEU A 299 -17.62 7.87 0.56
C LEU A 299 -18.36 8.50 1.74
N ASP A 300 -19.63 8.13 1.92
CA ASP A 300 -20.50 8.74 2.94
C ASP A 300 -20.02 8.37 4.34
N ASN A 301 -19.74 7.07 4.57
CA ASN A 301 -19.16 6.63 5.82
C ASN A 301 -17.78 7.27 6.06
N ARG A 302 -16.93 7.33 5.03
CA ARG A 302 -15.60 7.95 5.14
C ARG A 302 -15.69 9.42 5.55
N TYR A 303 -16.56 10.19 4.92
CA TYR A 303 -16.76 11.60 5.26
C TYR A 303 -17.34 11.76 6.67
N ASN A 304 -18.27 10.90 7.08
CA ASN A 304 -18.83 10.90 8.42
C ASN A 304 -17.79 10.59 9.50
N ILE A 305 -16.89 9.62 9.25
CA ILE A 305 -15.75 9.32 10.13
C ILE A 305 -14.85 10.55 10.24
N HIS A 306 -14.47 11.16 9.11
CA HIS A 306 -13.63 12.35 9.09
C HIS A 306 -14.23 13.51 9.91
N LYS A 307 -15.53 13.82 9.74
CA LYS A 307 -16.22 14.82 10.54
C LYS A 307 -16.21 14.51 12.04
N LYS A 308 -16.43 13.25 12.42
CA LYS A 308 -16.41 12.82 13.83
C LYS A 308 -15.02 12.97 14.44
N THR A 309 -13.96 12.61 13.71
CA THR A 309 -12.56 12.77 14.14
C THR A 309 -12.27 14.22 14.53
N TRP A 310 -12.84 15.19 13.80
CA TRP A 310 -12.63 16.61 14.06
C TRP A 310 -13.64 17.23 15.03
N PHE A 311 -14.51 16.46 15.69
CA PHE A 311 -15.56 16.99 16.59
C PHE A 311 -16.48 18.01 15.92
N CYS A 312 -16.87 17.75 14.67
CA CYS A 312 -17.83 18.57 13.94
C CYS A 312 -19.26 18.18 14.34
N SER A 313 -20.00 19.09 14.97
CA SER A 313 -21.44 18.88 15.24
C SER A 313 -22.29 19.26 14.03
N THR A 314 -23.42 18.58 13.83
CA THR A 314 -24.42 18.89 12.79
C THR A 314 -25.51 19.87 13.25
N ASP A 315 -25.49 20.33 14.49
CA ASP A 315 -26.62 21.08 15.04
C ASP A 315 -26.44 22.60 14.90
N GLU A 316 -26.64 23.11 13.68
CA GLU A 316 -27.46 24.31 13.53
C GLU A 316 -28.79 23.88 12.90
N PRO A 317 -29.94 24.16 13.55
CA PRO A 317 -31.23 23.89 12.93
C PRO A 317 -31.37 24.78 11.70
N ILE A 318 -31.64 24.17 10.55
CA ILE A 318 -32.07 24.86 9.34
C ILE A 318 -33.32 25.66 9.71
N GLN A 319 -33.16 26.96 9.99
CA GLN A 319 -34.28 27.88 9.90
C GLN A 319 -34.62 27.99 8.42
N HIS A 320 -35.68 27.27 8.03
CA HIS A 320 -36.43 27.58 6.83
C HIS A 320 -36.91 29.02 6.95
N ASP A 321 -36.12 29.95 6.42
CA ASP A 321 -36.55 31.21 5.77
C ASP A 321 -35.37 32.18 5.76
N GLN A 322 -34.32 31.87 4.99
CA GLN A 322 -33.44 32.89 4.41
C GLN A 322 -32.59 32.28 3.29
N ILE A 323 -32.82 32.74 2.06
CA ILE A 323 -31.92 32.54 0.94
C ILE A 323 -30.67 33.37 1.24
N SER A 324 -29.67 32.74 1.85
CA SER A 324 -28.32 33.23 2.03
C SER A 324 -27.37 32.07 1.76
N SER A 325 -26.25 32.35 1.11
CA SER A 325 -25.16 31.42 0.79
C SER A 325 -24.89 30.42 1.91
N ASP A 326 -24.77 29.13 1.54
CA ASP A 326 -24.47 27.98 2.39
C ASP A 326 -23.75 28.38 3.70
N PRO A 327 -24.31 28.08 4.89
CA PRO A 327 -23.59 28.34 6.13
C PRO A 327 -22.31 27.49 6.09
N GLU A 328 -21.14 28.14 6.01
CA GLU A 328 -19.84 27.48 6.12
C GLU A 328 -19.86 26.64 7.39
N THR A 329 -20.02 25.31 7.25
CA THR A 329 -19.93 24.44 8.42
C THR A 329 -18.53 24.62 9.03
N LEU A 330 -18.42 24.57 10.36
CA LEU A 330 -17.16 24.82 11.08
C LEU A 330 -15.98 23.92 10.67
N CYS A 331 -16.25 22.90 9.84
CA CYS A 331 -15.33 21.92 9.33
C CYS A 331 -15.27 21.85 7.79
N GLU A 332 -15.92 22.74 7.06
CA GLU A 332 -15.70 22.92 5.62
C GLU A 332 -14.35 23.61 5.39
N SER A 333 -13.28 22.87 5.64
CA SER A 333 -11.92 23.25 5.24
C SER A 333 -11.65 22.66 3.86
N HIS A 334 -11.23 23.50 2.92
CA HIS A 334 -10.72 23.06 1.61
C HIS A 334 -9.28 22.54 1.66
N SER A 335 -8.68 22.47 2.85
CA SER A 335 -7.28 22.06 3.04
C SER A 335 -7.19 20.74 3.79
N THR A 336 -6.46 19.80 3.21
CA THR A 336 -6.09 18.54 3.88
C THR A 336 -5.21 18.82 5.09
N VAL A 337 -5.55 18.23 6.24
CA VAL A 337 -4.73 18.36 7.45
C VAL A 337 -3.40 17.64 7.27
N LYS A 338 -2.31 18.34 7.61
CA LYS A 338 -0.96 17.77 7.61
C LYS A 338 -0.29 18.08 8.94
N ILE A 339 0.23 17.04 9.61
CA ILE A 339 1.08 17.16 10.80
C ILE A 339 2.25 16.22 10.60
N GLU A 340 3.46 16.75 10.43
CA GLU A 340 4.64 15.96 10.09
C GLU A 340 5.90 16.43 10.81
N VAL A 341 6.96 15.64 10.69
CA VAL A 341 8.29 15.94 11.22
C VAL A 341 9.27 16.06 10.07
N LYS A 342 10.07 17.13 10.08
CA LYS A 342 11.19 17.37 9.16
C LYS A 342 12.47 17.64 9.94
N SER A 343 13.60 17.69 9.24
CA SER A 343 14.86 18.13 9.80
C SER A 343 14.90 19.64 9.98
N THR A 344 15.42 20.10 11.11
CA THR A 344 16.03 21.42 11.20
C THR A 344 17.37 21.38 10.48
N GLN A 345 17.90 22.57 10.28
CA GLN A 345 19.29 22.83 9.97
C GLN A 345 20.25 21.91 10.74
N ASP A 346 20.04 21.88 12.05
CA ASP A 346 20.95 21.39 13.08
C ASP A 346 20.85 19.87 13.30
N GLY A 347 20.11 19.15 12.46
CA GLY A 347 19.85 17.72 12.63
C GLY A 347 18.77 17.41 13.69
N TYR A 348 17.98 18.42 14.09
CA TYR A 348 16.89 18.24 15.04
C TYR A 348 15.55 18.02 14.36
N ALA A 349 14.58 17.50 15.11
CA ALA A 349 13.21 17.40 14.66
C ALA A 349 12.53 18.78 14.68
N ARG A 350 11.96 19.16 13.53
CA ARG A 350 11.02 20.27 13.36
C ARG A 350 9.62 19.70 13.21
N ILE A 351 8.69 20.16 14.03
CA ILE A 351 7.26 19.86 13.88
C ILE A 351 6.69 20.85 12.87
N ILE A 352 5.88 20.38 11.94
CA ILE A 352 5.14 21.22 10.99
C ILE A 352 3.69 20.80 11.01
N TRP A 353 2.77 21.76 11.07
CA TRP A 353 1.34 21.51 10.95
C TRP A 353 0.68 22.50 9.97
N SER A 354 -0.38 22.05 9.31
CA SER A 354 -1.21 22.89 8.45
C SER A 354 -2.61 22.30 8.23
N GLY A 355 -3.53 23.15 7.75
CA GLY A 355 -4.89 22.74 7.40
C GLY A 355 -5.82 22.47 8.59
N LEU A 356 -5.44 22.85 9.82
CA LEU A 356 -6.24 22.54 11.01
C LEU A 356 -7.58 23.29 11.01
N PRO A 357 -8.72 22.59 11.22
CA PRO A 357 -10.04 23.21 11.29
C PRO A 357 -10.18 24.21 12.45
N LYS A 358 -11.01 25.26 12.26
CA LYS A 358 -11.20 26.36 13.23
C LYS A 358 -11.72 25.87 14.59
N ASN A 359 -12.58 24.84 14.61
CA ASN A 359 -13.12 24.30 15.86
C ASN A 359 -12.04 23.62 16.72
N ILE A 360 -11.04 23.00 16.12
CA ILE A 360 -9.88 22.42 16.82
C ILE A 360 -9.02 23.51 17.46
N LEU A 361 -8.88 24.67 16.81
CA LEU A 361 -8.10 25.79 17.34
C LEU A 361 -8.72 26.44 18.59
N LYS A 362 -10.02 26.24 18.83
CA LYS A 362 -10.71 26.68 20.05
C LYS A 362 -10.48 25.74 21.24
N LEU A 363 -10.01 24.52 20.99
CA LEU A 363 -9.68 23.54 22.02
C LEU A 363 -8.25 23.76 22.53
N ASN A 364 -7.97 23.35 23.77
CA ASN A 364 -6.61 23.35 24.32
C ASN A 364 -5.78 22.19 23.71
N THR A 365 -5.40 22.39 22.45
CA THR A 365 -4.76 21.38 21.61
C THR A 365 -3.26 21.61 21.48
N THR A 366 -2.53 20.51 21.41
CA THR A 366 -1.07 20.49 21.43
C THR A 366 -0.58 19.47 20.42
N VAL A 367 0.51 19.78 19.72
CA VAL A 367 1.21 18.79 18.90
C VAL A 367 2.34 18.21 19.74
N VAL A 368 2.34 16.89 19.86
CA VAL A 368 3.27 16.13 20.70
C VAL A 368 4.07 15.17 19.83
N LEU A 369 5.38 15.08 20.05
CA LEU A 369 6.26 14.08 19.48
C LEU A 369 6.34 12.87 20.40
N PHE A 370 6.09 11.69 19.83
CA PHE A 370 6.25 10.40 20.47
C PHE A 370 7.45 9.65 19.90
N SER A 371 8.08 8.78 20.71
CA SER A 371 9.23 7.95 20.31
C SER A 371 8.92 7.01 19.13
N SER A 372 7.67 6.53 19.07
CA SER A 372 7.14 5.67 18.01
C SER A 372 5.63 5.85 17.88
N ASP A 373 5.02 5.16 16.94
CA ASP A 373 3.56 5.10 16.79
C ASP A 373 2.85 4.28 17.87
N THR A 374 3.54 3.31 18.45
CA THR A 374 3.04 2.47 19.54
C THR A 374 3.40 3.02 20.92
N SER A 375 4.38 3.92 21.00
CA SER A 375 4.84 4.49 22.27
C SER A 375 3.81 5.46 22.86
N THR A 376 3.73 5.45 24.19
CA THR A 376 3.00 6.42 25.02
C THR A 376 3.93 7.48 25.60
N GLU A 377 5.25 7.37 25.36
CA GLU A 377 6.27 8.30 25.86
C GLU A 377 6.25 9.61 25.08
N LEU A 378 6.00 10.71 25.79
CA LEU A 378 6.06 12.07 25.25
C LEU A 378 7.51 12.53 25.23
N GLN A 379 8.01 12.89 24.05
CA GLN A 379 9.36 13.42 23.88
C GLN A 379 9.37 14.94 23.99
N ARG A 380 8.59 15.63 23.17
CA ARG A 380 8.50 17.09 23.09
C ARG A 380 7.10 17.50 22.67
N PHE A 381 6.71 18.73 22.96
CA PHE A 381 5.41 19.25 22.58
C PHE A 381 5.46 20.74 22.28
N THR A 382 4.44 21.23 21.57
CA THR A 382 4.19 22.65 21.35
C THR A 382 2.70 22.91 21.27
N GLU A 383 2.25 24.00 21.89
CA GLU A 383 0.87 24.45 21.81
C GLU A 383 0.64 25.20 20.49
N LEU A 384 -0.55 25.05 19.90
CA LEU A 384 -0.86 25.64 18.60
C LEU A 384 -1.04 27.17 18.63
N GLN A 385 -1.24 27.75 19.82
CA GLN A 385 -1.48 29.19 20.01
C GLN A 385 -2.57 29.78 19.07
N GLY A 386 -3.60 28.99 18.78
CA GLY A 386 -4.69 29.38 17.88
C GLY A 386 -4.32 29.45 16.39
N GLN A 387 -3.14 28.97 15.97
CA GLN A 387 -2.69 29.00 14.57
C GLN A 387 -3.06 27.71 13.82
N ALA A 388 -3.77 27.86 12.70
CA ALA A 388 -4.16 26.74 11.82
C ALA A 388 -2.97 26.07 11.11
N SER A 389 -1.82 26.75 11.05
CA SER A 389 -0.61 26.30 10.38
C SER A 389 0.61 26.93 11.05
N GLY A 390 1.72 26.21 11.10
CA GLY A 390 2.94 26.68 11.75
C GLY A 390 4.03 25.63 11.79
N SER A 391 5.15 26.00 12.41
CA SER A 391 6.28 25.11 12.62
C SER A 391 6.98 25.40 13.94
N TYR A 392 7.56 24.37 14.56
CA TYR A 392 8.28 24.48 15.81
C TYR A 392 9.57 23.64 15.79
N ASP A 393 10.70 24.30 16.02
CA ASP A 393 12.01 23.66 16.09
C ASP A 393 12.22 23.10 17.49
N THR A 394 12.53 21.80 17.56
CA THR A 394 12.81 21.14 18.84
C THR A 394 14.31 20.97 19.06
N TYR A 395 14.68 20.58 20.28
CA TYR A 395 16.04 20.10 20.60
C TYR A 395 16.15 18.56 20.57
N LEU A 396 15.14 17.86 20.06
CA LEU A 396 15.13 16.40 19.93
C LEU A 396 15.87 16.02 18.64
N ALA A 397 16.89 15.17 18.74
CA ALA A 397 17.60 14.65 17.57
C ALA A 397 16.62 13.98 16.60
N LEU A 398 16.78 14.24 15.30
CA LEU A 398 15.94 13.61 14.30
C LEU A 398 16.28 12.13 14.19
N ASN A 399 15.35 11.29 14.61
CA ASN A 399 15.49 9.85 14.66
C ASN A 399 14.38 9.16 13.88
N HIS A 400 14.75 8.05 13.25
CA HIS A 400 13.80 7.10 12.70
C HIS A 400 12.72 6.80 13.75
N GLY A 401 11.46 6.98 13.38
CA GLY A 401 10.35 6.46 14.16
C GLY A 401 9.62 7.51 14.98
N ILE A 402 10.15 8.72 15.10
CA ILE A 402 9.42 9.80 15.76
C ILE A 402 8.08 10.00 15.06
N GLN A 403 7.00 10.10 15.83
CA GLN A 403 5.66 10.33 15.30
C GLN A 403 5.02 11.57 15.96
N PRO A 404 4.57 12.57 15.18
CA PRO A 404 3.81 13.68 15.71
C PRO A 404 2.34 13.27 15.89
N ARG A 405 1.70 13.73 16.97
CA ARG A 405 0.27 13.53 17.23
C ARG A 405 -0.36 14.82 17.71
N LEU A 406 -1.58 15.08 17.25
CA LEU A 406 -2.43 16.13 17.78
C LEU A 406 -3.21 15.58 18.96
N VAL A 407 -3.07 16.22 20.11
CA VAL A 407 -3.75 15.81 21.35
C VAL A 407 -4.54 16.97 21.93
N THR A 408 -5.59 16.63 22.67
CA THR A 408 -6.27 17.56 23.58
C THR A 408 -6.12 17.04 25.00
N TYR A 409 -6.01 17.96 25.96
CA TYR A 409 -5.93 17.62 27.37
C TYR A 409 -7.28 17.79 28.05
N SER A 410 -7.61 16.87 28.94
CA SER A 410 -8.79 16.93 29.80
C SER A 410 -8.43 16.47 31.21
N PHE A 411 -9.01 17.11 32.21
CA PHE A 411 -8.93 16.63 33.59
C PHE A 411 -9.92 15.47 33.77
N ALA A 412 -9.43 14.34 34.30
CA ALA A 412 -10.25 13.19 34.64
C ALA A 412 -10.16 12.90 36.14
N PHE A 413 -11.30 12.56 36.74
CA PHE A 413 -11.39 12.08 38.12
C PHE A 413 -11.53 10.56 38.11
N GLU A 414 -10.54 9.84 38.63
CA GLU A 414 -10.64 8.40 38.87
C GLU A 414 -10.10 8.07 40.25
N HIS A 415 -10.81 7.22 40.99
CA HIS A 415 -10.42 6.73 42.32
C HIS A 415 -10.03 7.85 43.32
N GLY A 416 -10.68 9.01 43.24
CA GLY A 416 -10.43 10.14 44.15
C GLY A 416 -9.21 11.01 43.82
N PHE A 417 -8.53 10.76 42.69
CA PHE A 417 -7.41 11.57 42.21
C PHE A 417 -7.75 12.33 40.92
N ILE A 418 -7.29 13.58 40.83
CA ILE A 418 -7.36 14.40 39.62
C ILE A 418 -6.12 14.09 38.77
N GLY A 419 -6.32 13.50 37.60
CA GLY A 419 -5.26 13.22 36.63
C GLY A 419 -5.46 14.01 35.34
N LEU A 420 -4.37 14.55 34.79
CA LEU A 420 -4.35 15.04 33.42
C LEU A 420 -4.33 13.85 32.46
N ARG A 421 -5.36 13.74 31.61
CA ARG A 421 -5.40 12.81 30.48
C ARG A 421 -5.30 13.57 29.18
N TYR A 422 -4.72 12.92 28.18
CA TYR A 422 -4.79 13.39 26.81
C TYR A 422 -5.55 12.38 25.96
N SER A 423 -6.31 12.89 24.99
CA SER A 423 -6.88 12.08 23.92
C SER A 423 -6.23 12.47 22.59
N ILE A 424 -6.05 11.48 21.72
CA ILE A 424 -5.42 11.67 20.41
C ILE A 424 -6.52 11.96 19.40
N ILE A 425 -6.39 13.11 18.73
CA ILE A 425 -7.32 13.54 17.68
C ILE A 425 -6.83 13.04 16.32
N TRP A 426 -5.52 13.18 16.08
CA TRP A 426 -4.91 12.86 14.80
C TRP A 426 -3.47 12.39 14.99
N ARG A 427 -3.05 11.39 14.21
CA ARG A 427 -1.66 10.91 14.18
C ARG A 427 -1.01 11.31 12.86
N GLY A 428 0.10 12.03 12.89
CA GLY A 428 0.88 12.24 11.68
C GLY A 428 1.68 10.99 11.27
N PRO A 429 2.29 11.02 10.08
CA PRO A 429 3.09 9.91 9.62
C PRO A 429 4.34 9.76 10.48
N GLN A 430 4.78 8.52 10.66
CA GLN A 430 6.03 8.25 11.34
C GLN A 430 7.22 8.67 10.45
N PHE A 431 8.24 9.26 11.06
CA PHE A 431 9.43 9.70 10.33
C PHE A 431 10.26 8.51 9.83
N ASP A 432 10.49 8.48 8.53
CA ASP A 432 11.38 7.56 7.84
C ASP A 432 12.79 8.14 7.76
N GLU A 433 13.81 7.34 8.06
CA GLU A 433 15.21 7.80 8.12
C GLU A 433 15.73 8.35 6.80
N ALA A 434 15.22 7.88 5.65
CA ALA A 434 15.56 8.38 4.33
C ALA A 434 14.52 9.37 3.80
N ASN A 435 13.59 9.83 4.64
CA ASN A 435 12.46 10.67 4.26
C ASN A 435 11.70 10.10 3.04
N ARG A 436 11.56 8.77 2.98
CA ARG A 436 10.90 8.00 1.90
C ARG A 436 11.61 8.03 0.55
N VAL A 437 12.83 8.57 0.48
CA VAL A 437 13.64 8.56 -0.75
C VAL A 437 14.23 7.17 -0.93
N ILE A 438 13.97 6.52 -2.07
CA ILE A 438 14.53 5.21 -2.38
C ILE A 438 16.02 5.31 -2.75
N PRO A 439 16.81 4.24 -2.55
CA PRO A 439 18.20 4.22 -2.98
C PRO A 439 18.35 4.40 -4.49
N THR A 440 19.30 5.23 -4.91
CA THR A 440 19.46 5.59 -6.30
C THR A 440 20.64 4.88 -6.96
N LYS A 441 20.49 4.52 -8.24
CA LYS A 441 21.48 3.75 -9.00
C LYS A 441 22.80 4.50 -9.20
N ILE A 442 23.91 3.81 -8.99
CA ILE A 442 25.24 4.27 -9.40
C ILE A 442 25.44 3.86 -10.86
N THR A 443 25.54 4.84 -11.76
CA THR A 443 25.67 4.60 -13.19
C THR A 443 26.90 3.74 -13.51
N GLY A 444 26.74 2.73 -14.37
CA GLY A 444 27.84 1.83 -14.76
C GLY A 444 28.11 0.67 -13.79
N TYR A 445 27.45 0.64 -12.62
CA TYR A 445 27.67 -0.37 -11.60
C TYR A 445 26.37 -1.02 -11.13
N ASN A 446 26.47 -2.28 -10.67
CA ASN A 446 25.37 -3.02 -10.05
C ASN A 446 25.26 -2.66 -8.55
N ALA A 447 25.16 -1.37 -8.27
CA ALA A 447 25.13 -0.80 -6.94
C ALA A 447 24.24 0.44 -6.87
N ASN A 448 23.75 0.75 -5.66
CA ASN A 448 22.88 1.88 -5.41
C ASN A 448 23.25 2.58 -4.09
N LEU A 449 23.05 3.89 -4.01
CA LEU A 449 23.37 4.73 -2.86
C LEU A 449 22.10 5.38 -2.30
N GLN A 450 21.96 5.40 -0.98
CA GLN A 450 20.87 6.07 -0.27
C GLN A 450 21.45 6.96 0.83
N LEU A 451 20.86 8.14 0.99
CA LEU A 451 21.12 8.99 2.15
C LEU A 451 20.04 8.78 3.20
N TYR A 452 20.44 8.77 4.45
CA TYR A 452 19.53 8.63 5.57
C TYR A 452 20.06 9.34 6.81
N THR A 453 19.20 9.53 7.80
CA THR A 453 19.54 10.24 9.05
C THR A 453 19.42 9.34 10.26
N VAL A 454 20.42 9.38 11.14
CA VAL A 454 20.44 8.67 12.42
C VAL A 454 20.97 9.59 13.51
N TYR A 455 20.26 9.74 14.63
CA TYR A 455 20.62 10.64 15.73
C TYR A 455 20.86 12.10 15.28
N GLY A 456 20.15 12.54 14.24
CA GLY A 456 20.34 13.86 13.64
C GLY A 456 21.56 13.99 12.72
N TYR A 457 22.32 12.92 12.49
CA TYR A 457 23.49 12.91 11.61
C TYR A 457 23.14 12.33 10.24
N ALA A 458 23.75 12.88 9.19
CA ALA A 458 23.66 12.31 7.85
C ALA A 458 24.55 11.08 7.70
N CYS A 459 23.98 10.04 7.12
CA CYS A 459 24.61 8.76 6.88
C CYS A 459 24.38 8.36 5.42
N ALA A 460 25.24 7.49 4.92
CA ALA A 460 25.14 6.94 3.57
C ALA A 460 25.08 5.42 3.64
N ARG A 461 24.19 4.82 2.86
CA ARG A 461 24.02 3.37 2.72
C ARG A 461 24.23 2.99 1.28
N ILE A 462 25.03 1.96 1.03
CA ILE A 462 25.24 1.39 -0.29
C ILE A 462 24.66 -0.02 -0.36
N TYR A 463 23.89 -0.27 -1.41
CA TYR A 463 23.31 -1.56 -1.76
C TYR A 463 24.13 -2.13 -2.92
N ILE A 464 24.76 -3.28 -2.71
CA ILE A 464 25.57 -3.98 -3.72
C ILE A 464 24.81 -5.23 -4.15
N LYS A 465 24.51 -5.39 -5.44
CA LYS A 465 23.86 -6.61 -5.93
C LYS A 465 24.76 -7.81 -5.65
N SER A 466 24.22 -8.91 -5.13
CA SER A 466 24.99 -10.10 -4.76
C SER A 466 25.78 -10.70 -5.94
N SER A 467 25.32 -10.46 -7.18
CA SER A 467 26.01 -10.88 -8.41
C SER A 467 27.24 -10.02 -8.77
N PHE A 468 27.46 -8.88 -8.12
CA PHE A 468 28.58 -7.98 -8.40
C PHE A 468 29.80 -8.37 -7.55
N THR A 469 30.42 -9.50 -7.84
CA THR A 469 31.40 -10.14 -6.95
C THR A 469 32.74 -9.42 -6.83
N ASP A 470 33.17 -8.67 -7.85
CA ASP A 470 34.44 -7.94 -7.88
C ASP A 470 34.31 -6.47 -7.44
N TRP A 471 33.19 -6.09 -6.82
CA TRP A 471 32.87 -4.71 -6.46
C TRP A 471 33.96 -4.00 -5.65
N LYS A 472 34.62 -4.69 -4.71
CA LYS A 472 35.70 -4.09 -3.89
C LYS A 472 36.89 -3.66 -4.73
N LYS A 473 37.20 -4.41 -5.80
CA LYS A 473 38.27 -4.05 -6.73
C LYS A 473 37.84 -2.86 -7.58
N LYS A 474 36.60 -2.86 -8.07
CA LYS A 474 36.03 -1.78 -8.89
C LYS A 474 35.84 -0.46 -8.12
N PHE A 475 35.59 -0.55 -6.82
CA PHE A 475 35.44 0.59 -5.91
C PHE A 475 36.65 0.83 -5.01
N ALA A 476 37.82 0.26 -5.33
CA ALA A 476 39.03 0.37 -4.51
C ALA A 476 39.46 1.83 -4.28
N GLY A 477 39.27 2.67 -5.30
CA GLY A 477 39.50 4.12 -5.25
C GLY A 477 38.23 4.94 -5.22
N SER A 478 37.10 4.36 -4.78
CA SER A 478 35.83 5.09 -4.68
C SER A 478 35.54 5.53 -3.25
N TRP A 479 35.03 6.75 -3.09
CA TRP A 479 34.63 7.31 -1.80
C TRP A 479 33.30 8.05 -1.89
N VAL A 480 32.66 8.17 -0.73
CA VAL A 480 31.46 8.97 -0.51
C VAL A 480 31.82 10.12 0.42
N SER A 481 31.41 11.33 0.08
CA SER A 481 31.68 12.51 0.89
C SER A 481 30.45 13.41 1.09
N PHE A 482 30.41 14.14 2.20
CA PHE A 482 29.32 15.06 2.57
C PHE A 482 29.79 16.51 2.50
N TYR A 483 28.99 17.38 1.88
CA TYR A 483 29.27 18.81 1.75
C TYR A 483 28.30 19.64 2.58
N THR A 484 28.79 20.77 3.10
CA THR A 484 27.94 21.73 3.83
C THR A 484 27.10 22.56 2.88
N ASN A 485 27.62 22.91 1.70
CA ASN A 485 26.91 23.65 0.66
C ASN A 485 26.96 22.89 -0.67
N ASP A 486 25.88 22.97 -1.45
CA ASP A 486 25.83 22.34 -2.76
C ASP A 486 26.69 23.02 -3.83
N GLN A 487 27.03 24.28 -3.63
CA GLN A 487 27.96 25.04 -4.45
C GLN A 487 29.42 24.82 -4.04
N ASP A 488 29.69 24.03 -3.00
CA ASP A 488 31.07 23.78 -2.60
C ASP A 488 31.81 22.98 -3.69
N PRO A 489 33.05 23.37 -4.03
CA PRO A 489 33.88 22.60 -4.92
C PRO A 489 34.24 21.24 -4.31
N ASP A 490 34.56 20.27 -5.15
CA ASP A 490 34.61 18.84 -4.76
C ASP A 490 35.60 18.52 -3.64
N HIS A 491 36.62 19.36 -3.41
CA HIS A 491 37.61 19.21 -2.36
C HIS A 491 37.21 19.83 -1.02
N LYS A 492 36.06 20.52 -0.93
CA LYS A 492 35.55 21.15 0.31
C LYS A 492 34.59 20.25 1.10
N TYR A 493 34.63 18.94 0.90
CA TYR A 493 33.84 18.02 1.73
C TYR A 493 34.26 18.12 3.20
N THR A 494 33.29 17.97 4.10
CA THR A 494 33.54 17.99 5.55
C THR A 494 33.92 16.61 6.06
N HIS A 495 33.28 15.57 5.53
CA HIS A 495 33.51 14.18 5.89
C HIS A 495 33.52 13.30 4.65
N TYR A 496 34.34 12.26 4.66
CA TYR A 496 34.37 11.25 3.60
C TYR A 496 34.78 9.88 4.13
N GLN A 497 34.44 8.83 3.39
CA GLN A 497 34.90 7.47 3.63
C GLN A 497 35.00 6.69 2.32
N TRP A 498 36.04 5.86 2.23
CA TRP A 498 36.21 4.93 1.12
C TRP A 498 35.11 3.87 1.16
N VAL A 499 34.52 3.56 0.00
CA VAL A 499 33.38 2.63 -0.12
C VAL A 499 33.75 1.23 0.40
N THR A 500 35.00 0.81 0.19
CA THR A 500 35.53 -0.47 0.69
C THR A 500 35.58 -0.57 2.21
N ASN A 501 35.53 0.56 2.92
CA ASN A 501 35.58 0.65 4.38
C ASN A 501 34.19 0.78 5.00
N PHE A 502 33.12 0.80 4.21
CA PHE A 502 31.76 0.78 4.75
C PHE A 502 31.53 -0.51 5.53
N LYS A 503 30.72 -0.45 6.58
CA LYS A 503 30.46 -1.61 7.46
C LYS A 503 29.25 -2.38 6.95
N LYS A 504 29.36 -3.70 6.78
CA LYS A 504 28.21 -4.53 6.46
C LYS A 504 27.21 -4.44 7.60
N VAL A 505 25.96 -4.12 7.31
CA VAL A 505 24.88 -3.98 8.30
C VAL A 505 23.79 -5.01 8.10
N ASP A 506 23.53 -5.43 6.87
CA ASP A 506 22.45 -6.36 6.55
C ASP A 506 22.68 -7.04 5.18
N ASP A 507 21.86 -8.02 4.84
CA ASP A 507 21.74 -8.59 3.50
C ASP A 507 20.32 -9.11 3.19
N THR A 508 19.98 -9.04 1.91
CA THR A 508 18.79 -9.70 1.33
C THR A 508 19.25 -10.82 0.41
N LYS A 509 18.31 -11.57 -0.18
CA LYS A 509 18.63 -12.58 -1.20
C LYS A 509 19.41 -11.97 -2.38
N GLU A 510 19.05 -10.74 -2.77
CA GLU A 510 19.59 -10.08 -3.97
C GLU A 510 20.70 -9.05 -3.67
N TYR A 511 20.82 -8.55 -2.43
CA TYR A 511 21.70 -7.42 -2.11
C TYR A 511 22.49 -7.59 -0.81
N LEU A 512 23.73 -7.11 -0.81
CA LEU A 512 24.53 -6.85 0.38
C LEU A 512 24.42 -5.37 0.75
N ILE A 513 24.19 -5.08 2.03
CA ILE A 513 23.93 -3.71 2.51
C ILE A 513 25.08 -3.26 3.42
N TYR A 514 25.67 -2.12 3.09
CA TYR A 514 26.78 -1.52 3.83
C TYR A 514 26.51 -0.06 4.18
N ASP A 515 26.87 0.35 5.40
CA ASP A 515 26.64 1.69 5.91
C ASP A 515 27.96 2.44 6.18
N TYR A 516 27.94 3.73 5.86
CA TYR A 516 28.84 4.75 6.36
C TYR A 516 28.05 5.72 7.23
N VAL A 517 28.16 5.48 8.54
CA VAL A 517 27.67 6.40 9.56
C VAL A 517 28.81 7.36 9.88
N THR A 518 28.57 8.67 9.77
CA THR A 518 29.51 9.67 10.26
C THR A 518 29.48 9.68 11.79
N VAL A 519 30.19 8.73 12.42
CA VAL A 519 30.25 8.67 13.89
C VAL A 519 31.25 9.72 14.38
N CYS A 520 30.77 10.65 15.21
CA CYS A 520 31.45 11.47 16.22
C CYS A 520 32.02 12.88 15.89
N SER A 521 31.59 13.81 16.77
CA SER A 521 32.22 15.05 17.26
C SER A 521 32.00 16.40 16.53
N GLN A 522 30.94 17.08 17.01
CA GLN A 522 30.68 18.53 17.05
C GLN A 522 30.05 19.26 15.83
N LYS A 523 28.94 19.92 16.19
CA LYS A 523 28.13 20.95 15.50
C LYS A 523 27.22 20.48 14.37
N LYS A 524 26.00 20.16 14.81
CA LYS A 524 24.71 20.62 14.28
C LYS A 524 24.81 21.55 13.07
N THR A 525 24.29 21.04 11.96
CA THR A 525 24.38 21.59 10.61
C THR A 525 23.48 22.79 10.35
N ARG A 526 23.62 23.46 9.19
CA ARG A 526 22.90 24.69 8.81
C ARG A 526 22.09 24.47 7.52
N ARG A 527 20.78 24.78 7.60
CA ARG A 527 19.70 25.01 6.60
C ARG A 527 19.80 24.32 5.25
N TYR A 528 18.69 23.69 4.84
CA TYR A 528 18.62 23.07 3.53
C TYR A 528 17.20 23.12 2.93
N ARG A 529 17.13 22.92 1.59
CA ARG A 529 15.95 22.64 0.75
C ARG A 529 16.36 22.05 -0.65
N THR A 530 15.50 21.23 -1.28
CA THR A 530 15.36 20.61 -2.64
C THR A 530 16.55 20.25 -3.59
N ALA A 531 16.42 19.14 -4.34
CA ALA A 531 17.48 18.37 -5.03
C ALA A 531 17.52 18.53 -6.57
N ASP A 532 18.71 18.80 -7.16
CA ASP A 532 18.99 18.73 -8.59
C ASP A 532 20.29 17.95 -8.85
N LEU A 533 20.25 17.03 -9.83
CA LEU A 533 21.43 16.35 -10.37
C LEU A 533 22.25 17.31 -11.24
N SER A 534 23.53 17.44 -10.97
CA SER A 534 24.49 17.96 -11.95
C SER A 534 25.70 17.03 -12.04
N VAL A 535 25.94 16.55 -13.27
CA VAL A 535 27.13 15.80 -13.66
C VAL A 535 28.10 16.81 -14.25
N VAL A 536 29.29 16.97 -13.69
CA VAL A 536 30.35 17.79 -14.29
C VAL A 536 31.69 17.04 -14.29
N CYS A 537 32.27 16.99 -15.48
CA CYS A 537 33.67 16.75 -15.84
C CYS A 537 34.18 15.32 -16.15
N PRO A 538 35.15 15.21 -17.08
CA PRO A 538 35.28 14.08 -18.01
C PRO A 538 36.36 13.05 -17.64
N GLU A 539 37.05 13.17 -16.49
CA GLU A 539 38.16 12.27 -16.13
C GLU A 539 38.02 11.59 -14.76
N CYS A 540 37.01 11.97 -13.96
CA CYS A 540 36.55 11.28 -12.75
C CYS A 540 35.03 11.36 -12.71
N GLN A 541 34.30 10.25 -12.59
CA GLN A 541 32.83 10.33 -12.44
C GLN A 541 32.49 10.82 -11.03
N VAL A 542 32.25 12.12 -10.88
CA VAL A 542 31.72 12.72 -9.64
C VAL A 542 30.20 12.85 -9.79
N LEU A 543 29.46 12.00 -9.07
CA LEU A 543 27.99 12.07 -8.99
C LEU A 543 27.59 12.87 -7.76
N LYS A 544 27.11 14.11 -7.94
CA LYS A 544 26.56 14.94 -6.86
C LYS A 544 25.07 14.66 -6.68
N TRP A 545 24.73 14.15 -5.50
CA TRP A 545 23.39 13.93 -5.00
C TRP A 545 22.98 15.13 -4.17
N ARG A 546 22.16 16.01 -4.71
CA ARG A 546 21.58 17.10 -3.92
C ARG A 546 20.42 16.51 -3.11
N GLY A 547 20.43 16.69 -1.80
CA GLY A 547 19.31 16.32 -0.94
C GLY A 547 18.38 17.50 -0.74
N GLU A 548 17.07 17.23 -0.69
CA GLU A 548 16.09 18.29 -0.53
C GLU A 548 16.11 18.99 0.82
N ASP A 549 16.96 18.59 1.75
CA ASP A 549 17.17 19.26 3.01
C ASP A 549 18.39 18.57 3.66
N CYS A 550 19.65 18.93 3.43
CA CYS A 550 20.75 18.30 4.17
C CYS A 550 22.14 18.48 3.57
N PHE A 551 22.39 17.93 2.39
CA PHE A 551 23.76 17.65 1.98
C PHE A 551 23.81 17.46 0.48
N VAL A 552 24.92 17.87 -0.13
CA VAL A 552 25.37 17.21 -1.35
C VAL A 552 26.18 16.00 -0.92
N VAL A 553 25.95 14.88 -1.59
CA VAL A 553 26.84 13.73 -1.49
C VAL A 553 27.50 13.51 -2.82
N SER A 554 28.83 13.48 -2.84
CA SER A 554 29.55 13.06 -4.03
C SER A 554 29.95 11.60 -3.92
N PHE A 555 29.71 10.86 -4.99
CA PHE A 555 30.37 9.60 -5.25
C PHE A 555 31.42 9.85 -6.32
N SER A 556 32.68 9.55 -6.02
CA SER A 556 33.77 9.60 -6.99
C SER A 556 34.32 8.20 -7.21
N SER A 557 34.62 7.86 -8.46
CA SER A 557 35.38 6.65 -8.82
C SER A 557 36.60 7.04 -9.64
N SER A 558 37.80 6.67 -9.17
CA SER A 558 38.98 6.66 -10.02
C SER A 558 38.97 5.39 -10.89
N SER A 559 38.93 5.55 -12.20
CA SER A 559 39.07 4.44 -13.17
C SER A 559 40.48 3.85 -13.15
#